data_AF-A0A819VMH5-F1
#
_entry.id   AF-A0A819VMH5-F1
#
_cell.length_a   1.000
_cell.length_b   1.000
_cell.length_c   1.000
_cell.angle_alpha   90.00
_cell.angle_beta   90.00
_cell.angle_gamma   90.00
#
_symmetry.space_group_name_H-M   'P 1'
#
loop_
_entity.id
_entity.type
_entity.pdbx_description
1 polymer ?
#
loop_
_entity_poly.entity_id
_entity_poly.type
_entity_poly.pdbx_seq_one_letter_code
_entity_poly.pdbx_strand_id
1 'polypeptide(L)' 'NGVSEDADMGIGWIDASGNVHFEDRHAVGFTQPVKDSTTQDWFGLQGREENNWTAIQFKRSLDTKDSMDIPIKMNNDQIV' A
#
# COMPACT_ATOMS: atom_id res chain seq x y z
N ASN A 1 -6.92 -15.01 -6.60
CA ASN A 1 -5.89 -15.65 -5.75
C ASN A 1 -4.82 -14.61 -5.46
N GLY A 2 -4.90 -13.92 -4.32
CA GLY A 2 -4.15 -12.69 -4.02
C GLY A 2 -3.07 -12.85 -2.96
N VAL A 3 -2.52 -14.05 -2.82
CA VAL A 3 -1.34 -14.32 -1.98
C VAL A 3 -0.27 -14.87 -2.91
N SER A 4 0.44 -13.98 -3.60
CA SER A 4 1.66 -14.32 -4.33
C SER A 4 2.87 -14.10 -3.42
N GLU A 5 3.88 -14.94 -3.58
CA GLU A 5 5.22 -14.81 -2.98
C GLU A 5 6.00 -13.57 -3.48
N ASP A 6 5.30 -12.64 -4.15
CA ASP A 6 5.82 -11.50 -4.92
C ASP A 6 4.68 -10.47 -5.04
N ALA A 7 4.16 -10.06 -3.88
CA ALA A 7 3.00 -9.18 -3.79
C ALA A 7 3.44 -7.77 -3.39
N ASP A 8 2.79 -6.80 -4.02
CA ASP A 8 2.98 -5.38 -3.79
C ASP A 8 1.88 -4.87 -2.82
N MET A 9 2.30 -4.34 -1.67
CA MET A 9 1.44 -4.19 -0.49
C MET A 9 1.54 -2.78 0.14
N GLY A 10 0.39 -2.10 0.22
CA GLY A 10 0.23 -0.95 1.11
C GLY A 10 -0.31 -1.38 2.48
N ILE A 11 0.42 -1.07 3.55
CA ILE A 11 -0.02 -1.34 4.93
C ILE A 11 -0.29 0.00 5.64
N GLY A 12 -1.53 0.20 6.08
CA GLY A 12 -1.95 1.40 6.81
C GLY A 12 -2.58 1.09 8.16
N TRP A 13 -2.27 1.90 9.17
CA TRP A 13 -2.92 1.86 10.46
C TRP A 13 -2.98 3.24 11.11
N ILE A 14 -3.85 3.40 12.12
CA ILE A 14 -3.89 4.56 12.99
C ILE A 14 -3.38 4.11 14.35
N ASP A 15 -2.40 4.82 14.92
CA ASP A 15 -1.90 4.49 16.24
C ASP A 15 -2.82 5.00 17.37
N ALA A 16 -2.55 4.59 18.61
CA ALA A 16 -3.34 5.00 19.77
C ALA A 16 -3.35 6.53 20.02
N SER A 17 -2.42 7.28 19.41
CA SER A 17 -2.37 8.75 19.48
C SER A 17 -3.15 9.41 18.34
N GLY A 18 -3.75 8.63 17.44
CA GLY A 18 -4.47 9.12 16.27
C GLY A 18 -3.58 9.44 15.07
N ASN A 19 -2.29 9.10 15.11
CA ASN A 19 -1.42 9.34 13.96
C ASN A 19 -1.61 8.27 12.89
N VAL A 20 -1.60 8.70 11.63
CA VAL A 20 -1.70 7.82 10.47
C VAL A 20 -0.32 7.31 10.11
N HIS A 21 -0.21 6.00 9.99
CA HIS A 21 0.98 5.32 9.49
C HIS A 21 0.63 4.62 8.19
N PHE A 22 1.53 4.69 7.22
CA PHE A 22 1.37 4.03 5.94
C PHE A 22 2.72 3.62 5.40
N GLU A 23 2.82 2.37 4.97
CA GLU A 23 4.07 1.79 4.47
C GLU A 23 3.85 1.03 3.18
N ASP A 24 4.80 1.22 2.27
CA ASP A 24 4.96 0.43 1.07
C ASP A 24 5.86 -0.78 1.36
N ARG A 25 5.41 -1.96 0.94
CA ARG A 25 5.96 -3.25 1.35
C ARG A 25 5.90 -4.23 0.19
N HIS A 26 6.99 -4.96 -0.01
CA HIS A 26 7.10 -6.01 -1.01
C HIS A 26 7.21 -7.37 -0.32
N ALA A 27 6.32 -8.31 -0.68
CA ALA A 27 6.35 -9.66 -0.13
C ALA A 27 7.33 -10.53 -0.91
N VAL A 28 8.23 -11.22 -0.20
CA VAL A 28 9.13 -12.22 -0.77
C VAL A 28 8.85 -13.56 -0.09
N GLY A 29 8.18 -14.46 -0.79
CA GLY A 29 7.69 -15.71 -0.20
C GLY A 29 6.61 -15.50 0.87
N PHE A 30 6.40 -16.51 1.72
CA PHE A 30 5.54 -16.43 2.90
C PHE A 30 6.30 -15.92 4.14
N THR A 31 7.08 -14.87 3.96
CA THR A 31 7.84 -14.24 5.05
C THR A 31 7.30 -12.84 5.34
N GLN A 32 7.82 -12.18 6.38
CA GLN A 32 7.42 -10.82 6.69
C GLN A 32 7.75 -9.90 5.50
N PRO A 33 6.77 -9.16 4.92
CA PRO A 33 7.04 -8.27 3.81
C PRO A 33 8.10 -7.24 4.15
N VAL A 34 9.09 -7.12 3.28
CA VAL A 34 10.18 -6.16 3.43
C VAL A 34 9.66 -4.77 3.08
N LYS A 35 10.18 -3.75 3.76
CA LYS A 35 9.87 -2.36 3.40
C LYS A 35 10.46 -2.08 2.04
N ASP A 36 9.65 -1.60 1.10
CA ASP A 36 10.22 -1.13 -0.16
C ASP A 36 11.06 0.10 0.16
N SER A 37 12.36 -0.02 -0.11
CA SER A 37 13.40 0.92 0.32
C SER A 37 14.00 1.66 -0.86
N THR A 38 13.60 1.30 -2.08
CA THR A 38 14.12 1.85 -3.33
C THR A 38 13.36 3.12 -3.71
N THR A 39 12.04 3.14 -3.50
CA THR A 39 11.17 4.31 -3.65
C THR A 39 10.09 4.32 -2.55
N GLN A 40 9.76 5.49 -1.99
CA GLN A 40 8.58 5.66 -1.13
C GLN A 40 7.51 6.42 -1.93
N ASP A 41 6.81 5.69 -2.80
CA ASP A 41 5.87 6.29 -3.74
C ASP A 41 4.42 6.36 -3.21
N TRP A 42 4.23 5.81 -2.01
CA TRP A 42 2.95 5.70 -1.33
C TRP A 42 2.90 6.68 -0.16
N PHE A 43 1.94 7.59 -0.20
CA PHE A 43 1.76 8.61 0.84
C PHE A 43 0.42 8.41 1.53
N GLY A 44 0.45 8.11 2.84
CA GLY A 44 -0.72 8.25 3.70
C GLY A 44 -1.06 9.73 3.83
N LEU A 45 -2.23 10.13 3.34
CA LEU A 45 -2.66 11.53 3.30
C LEU A 45 -3.45 11.90 4.57
N GLN A 46 -4.41 11.05 4.94
CA GLN A 46 -5.31 11.26 6.06
C GLN A 46 -5.82 9.92 6.58
N GLY A 47 -6.26 9.90 7.84
CA GLY A 47 -6.83 8.72 8.45
C GLY A 47 -7.83 9.14 9.51
N ARG A 48 -8.88 8.34 9.64
CA ARG A 48 -9.96 8.56 10.59
C ARG A 48 -10.39 7.25 11.18
N GLU A 49 -10.46 7.21 12.50
CA GLU A 49 -11.04 6.10 13.25
C GLU A 49 -12.30 6.59 13.96
N GLU A 50 -13.46 6.07 13.58
CA GLU A 50 -14.74 6.38 14.23
C GLU A 50 -15.70 5.20 14.19
N ASN A 51 -16.42 4.99 15.29
CA ASN A 51 -17.57 4.07 15.37
C ASN A 51 -17.30 2.68 14.76
N ASN A 52 -16.15 2.08 15.11
CA ASN A 52 -15.65 0.77 14.62
C ASN A 52 -15.17 0.74 13.16
N TRP A 53 -14.99 1.89 12.52
CA TRP A 53 -14.42 1.98 11.17
C TRP A 53 -13.10 2.74 11.20
N THR A 54 -12.10 2.19 10.51
CA THR A 54 -10.84 2.85 10.20
C THR A 54 -10.81 3.14 8.71
N ALA A 55 -10.69 4.41 8.34
CA ALA A 55 -10.51 4.85 6.97
C ALA A 55 -9.14 5.48 6.83
N ILE A 56 -8.36 5.06 5.82
CA ILE A 56 -7.06 5.64 5.49
C ILE A 56 -7.11 6.05 4.03
N GLN A 57 -6.87 7.33 3.78
CA GLN A 57 -6.71 7.87 2.45
C GLN A 57 -5.23 7.86 2.10
N PHE A 58 -4.89 7.29 0.95
CA PHE A 58 -3.52 7.27 0.44
C PHE A 58 -3.47 7.70 -1.03
N LYS A 59 -2.26 8.01 -1.50
CA LYS A 59 -1.95 8.26 -2.90
C LYS A 59 -0.78 7.38 -3.32
N ARG A 60 -0.90 6.81 -4.53
CA ARG A 60 0.14 6.05 -5.23
C ARG A 60 0.13 6.43 -6.72
N SER A 61 1.29 6.47 -7.36
CA SER A 61 1.37 6.55 -8.83
C SER A 61 0.82 5.26 -9.47
N LEU A 62 0.16 5.37 -10.62
CA LEU A 62 -0.29 4.18 -11.37
C LEU A 62 0.89 3.32 -11.86
N ASP A 63 2.03 3.95 -12.10
CA ASP A 63 3.28 3.31 -12.48
C ASP A 63 4.40 4.06 -11.76
N THR A 64 4.99 3.42 -10.75
CA THR A 64 6.09 3.92 -9.93
C THR A 64 7.44 3.81 -10.63
N LYS A 65 7.51 3.06 -11.74
CA LYS A 65 8.77 2.68 -12.41
C LYS A 65 9.72 1.89 -11.51
N ASP A 66 9.24 1.36 -10.39
CA ASP A 66 9.97 0.44 -9.54
C ASP A 66 9.81 -0.99 -10.08
N SER A 67 10.90 -1.74 -10.09
CA SER A 67 10.90 -3.15 -10.49
C SER A 67 10.22 -4.07 -9.48
N MET A 68 10.06 -3.62 -8.24
CA MET A 68 9.38 -4.36 -7.16
C MET A 68 7.87 -4.10 -7.10
N ASP A 69 7.40 -3.15 -7.91
CA ASP A 69 6.00 -2.73 -7.97
C ASP A 69 5.28 -3.30 -9.18
N ILE A 70 3.97 -3.54 -9.01
CA ILE A 70 3.09 -3.94 -10.10
C ILE A 70 2.36 -2.70 -10.62
N PRO A 71 2.61 -2.26 -11.88
CA PRO A 71 1.91 -1.11 -12.43
C PRO A 71 0.41 -1.37 -12.53
N ILE A 72 -0.38 -0.44 -12.00
CA ILE A 72 -1.83 -0.41 -12.11
C ILE A 72 -2.16 0.00 -13.55
N LYS A 73 -2.62 -0.97 -14.35
CA LYS A 73 -3.01 -0.73 -15.74
C LYS A 73 -4.48 -0.34 -15.81
N MET A 74 -4.78 0.78 -16.45
CA MET A 74 -6.15 1.11 -16.81
C MET A 74 -6.58 0.26 -18.01
N ASN A 75 -7.57 -0.60 -17.82
CA ASN A 75 -8.29 -1.22 -18.93
C ASN A 75 -9.75 -0.75 -18.88
N ASN A 76 -10.18 0.02 -19.89
CA ASN A 76 -11.55 0.52 -20.04
C ASN A 76 -12.18 1.03 -18.72
N ASP A 77 -11.53 2.02 -18.09
CA ASP A 77 -11.93 2.69 -16.84
C ASP A 77 -12.00 1.81 -15.58
N GLN A 78 -11.46 0.58 -15.61
CA GLN A 78 -11.31 -0.27 -14.44
C GLN A 78 -9.85 -0.35 -13.99
N ILE A 79 -9.64 -0.15 -12.69
CA ILE A 79 -8.40 -0.46 -11.97
C ILE A 79 -8.37 -1.98 -11.81
N VAL A 80 -7.37 -2.64 -12.40
CA VAL A 80 -7.16 -4.10 -12.32
C VAL A 80 -5.84 -4.39 -11.65
#